data_AF-A0ABD5HD52-F1
#
_entry.id   AF-A0ABD5HD52-F1
#
_cell.length_a   1.000
_cell.length_b   1.000
_cell.length_c   1.000
_cell.angle_alpha   90.00
_cell.angle_beta   90.00
_cell.angle_gamma   90.00
#
_symmetry.space_group_name_H-M   'P 1'
#
loop_
_entity.id
_entity.type
_entity.pdbx_description
1 polymer ?
#
loop_
_entity_poly.entity_id
_entity_poly.type
_entity_poly.pdbx_seq_one_letter_code
_entity_poly.pdbx_strand_id
1 'polypeptide(L)'
;MAFKLSATKTVQIYYLGGYLCDKQINIDLIYAVESVRQDDAGVVKASLSVRYDDQAKINVGDYPVTLDVSSSQSWAEQAEAQIMALDEFSGSTAL
;
A
#
# COMPACT_ATOMS: atom_id res chain seq x y z
N MET A 1 7.62 -7.23 4.28
CA MET A 1 8.23 -5.97 3.84
C MET A 1 7.11 -4.98 3.58
N ALA A 2 7.43 -3.69 3.46
CA ALA A 2 6.45 -2.64 3.25
C ALA A 2 7.06 -1.56 2.35
N PHE A 3 6.22 -0.79 1.67
CA PHE A 3 6.64 0.32 0.84
C PHE A 3 5.83 1.56 1.19
N LYS A 4 6.44 2.74 1.09
CA LYS A 4 5.77 4.03 1.32
C LYS A 4 5.42 4.69 0.00
N LEU A 5 4.27 5.34 -0.04
CA LEU A 5 3.84 6.22 -1.11
C LEU A 5 3.47 7.57 -0.50
N SER A 6 4.24 8.61 -0.84
CA SER A 6 3.93 9.98 -0.43
C SER A 6 2.84 10.54 -1.34
N ALA A 7 1.64 10.73 -0.80
CA ALA A 7 0.50 11.28 -1.54
C ALA A 7 0.15 12.67 -0.99
N THR A 8 0.01 13.64 -1.88
CA THR A 8 -0.54 14.95 -1.52
C THR A 8 -2.04 14.82 -1.31
N LYS A 9 -2.50 15.05 -0.09
CA LYS A 9 -3.92 15.05 0.27
C LYS A 9 -4.32 16.41 0.82
N THR A 10 -5.52 16.83 0.48
CA THR A 10 -6.15 18.01 1.07
C THR A 10 -6.74 17.60 2.40
N VAL A 11 -6.25 18.19 3.49
CA VAL A 11 -6.82 17.98 4.82
C VAL A 11 -7.53 19.24 5.29
N GLN A 12 -8.66 19.04 5.94
CA GLN A 12 -9.39 20.09 6.63
C GLN A 12 -8.87 20.20 8.04
N ILE A 13 -8.21 21.32 8.34
CA ILE A 13 -7.71 21.59 9.69
C ILE A 13 -8.77 22.41 10.42
N TYR A 14 -9.35 21.82 11.47
CA TYR A 14 -10.24 22.52 12.39
C TYR A 14 -9.41 23.27 13.42
N TYR A 15 -9.34 24.60 13.29
CA TYR A 15 -8.86 25.43 14.38
C TYR A 15 -9.99 25.62 15.41
N LEU A 16 -9.66 25.55 16.71
CA LEU A 16 -10.52 25.74 17.89
C LEU A 16 -11.17 27.15 17.94
N GLY A 17 -11.92 27.51 16.92
CA GLY A 17 -12.42 28.86 16.66
C GLY A 17 -13.14 29.05 15.31
N GLY A 18 -13.38 27.99 14.53
CA GLY A 18 -14.34 28.02 13.42
C GLY A 18 -13.81 28.31 12.02
N TYR A 19 -12.48 28.42 11.84
CA TYR A 19 -11.88 28.54 10.51
C TYR A 19 -11.51 27.17 9.94
N LEU A 20 -12.15 26.80 8.83
CA LEU A 20 -11.77 25.70 7.96
C LEU A 20 -10.77 26.24 6.93
N CYS A 21 -9.53 25.78 6.98
CA CYS A 21 -8.56 26.05 5.93
C CYS A 21 -8.19 24.72 5.27
N ASP A 22 -8.41 24.63 3.96
CA ASP A 22 -7.95 23.50 3.16
C ASP A 22 -6.45 23.65 2.95
N LYS A 23 -5.67 22.76 3.58
CA LYS A 23 -4.22 22.72 3.39
C LYS A 23 -3.85 21.44 2.67
N GLN A 24 -3.06 21.59 1.60
CA GLN A 24 -2.39 20.45 1.00
C GLN A 24 -1.23 20.03 1.90
N ILE A 25 -1.26 18.79 2.35
CA ILE A 25 -0.16 18.17 3.08
C ILE A 25 0.27 16.90 2.35
N ASN A 26 1.56 16.58 2.44
CA ASN A 26 2.05 15.28 2.00
C ASN A 26 1.87 14.31 3.15
N ILE A 27 1.13 13.23 2.90
CA ILE A 27 0.94 12.13 3.84
C ILE A 27 1.69 10.93 3.28
N ASP A 28 2.53 10.33 4.10
CA ASP A 28 3.18 9.08 3.76
C ASP A 28 2.22 7.93 4.09
N LEU A 29 1.78 7.24 3.04
CA LEU A 29 0.97 6.03 3.17
C LEU A 29 1.91 4.83 3.10
N ILE A 30 1.95 4.04 4.16
CA ILE A 30 2.72 2.80 4.25
C ILE A 30 1.82 1.66 3.79
N TYR A 31 2.19 1.04 2.68
CA TYR A 31 1.56 -0.15 2.15
C TYR A 31 2.36 -1.39 2.52
N ALA A 32 1.67 -2.47 2.90
CA ALA A 32 2.32 -3.73 3.27
C ALA A 32 1.56 -4.91 2.68
N VAL A 33 2.30 -5.88 2.14
CA VAL A 33 1.75 -7.15 1.71
C VAL A 33 1.53 -8.02 2.96
N GLU A 34 0.28 -8.27 3.30
CA GLU A 34 -0.12 -9.00 4.51
C GLU A 34 -0.12 -10.50 4.31
N SER A 35 -0.63 -10.95 3.17
CA SER A 35 -0.66 -12.38 2.85
C SER A 35 -0.70 -12.58 1.35
N VAL A 36 0.00 -13.61 0.88
CA VAL A 36 -0.07 -14.06 -0.50
C VAL A 36 -0.71 -15.44 -0.49
N ARG A 37 -1.84 -15.58 -1.17
CA ARG A 37 -2.65 -16.81 -1.18
C ARG A 37 -2.97 -17.18 -2.62
N GLN A 38 -2.96 -18.47 -2.92
CA GLN A 38 -3.47 -19.00 -4.18
C GLN A 38 -4.92 -19.41 -3.99
N ASP A 39 -5.79 -19.01 -4.91
CA ASP A 39 -7.19 -19.47 -4.92
C ASP A 39 -7.34 -20.83 -5.62
N ASP A 40 -8.51 -21.45 -5.48
CA ASP A 40 -8.81 -22.77 -6.08
C ASP A 40 -8.77 -22.76 -7.62
N ALA A 41 -8.79 -21.57 -8.25
CA ALA A 41 -8.61 -21.40 -9.69
C ALA A 41 -7.14 -21.27 -10.10
N GLY A 42 -6.21 -21.36 -9.15
CA GLY A 42 -4.77 -21.28 -9.37
C GLY A 42 -4.23 -19.85 -9.46
N VAL A 43 -5.06 -18.83 -9.25
CA VAL A 43 -4.65 -17.42 -9.29
C VAL A 43 -4.06 -17.04 -7.94
N VAL A 44 -2.85 -16.47 -7.97
CA VAL A 44 -2.22 -15.95 -6.77
C VAL A 44 -2.66 -14.51 -6.53
N LYS A 45 -3.09 -14.23 -5.30
CA LYS A 45 -3.55 -12.93 -4.83
C LYS A 45 -2.76 -12.50 -3.62
N ALA A 46 -2.32 -11.25 -3.63
CA ALA A 46 -1.63 -10.60 -2.53
C ALA A 46 -2.57 -9.60 -1.86
N SER A 47 -2.88 -9.84 -0.58
CA SER A 47 -3.65 -8.91 0.24
C SER A 47 -2.76 -7.73 0.64
N LEU A 48 -3.19 -6.52 0.31
CA LEU A 48 -2.47 -5.28 0.57
C LEU A 48 -3.17 -4.48 1.65
N SER A 49 -2.44 -4.12 2.71
CA SER A 49 -2.90 -3.18 3.72
C SER A 49 -2.23 -1.81 3.52
N VAL A 50 -2.93 -0.74 3.89
CA VAL A 50 -2.39 0.62 3.96
C VAL A 50 -2.57 1.18 5.35
N ARG A 51 -1.58 1.93 5.82
CA ARG A 51 -1.62 2.67 7.08
C ARG A 51 -0.93 4.02 6.93
N TYR A 52 -1.46 5.03 7.59
CA TYR A 52 -0.80 6.34 7.71
C TYR A 52 -0.20 6.55 9.12
N ASP A 53 -0.63 5.74 10.09
CA ASP A 53 -0.17 5.73 11.48
C ASP A 53 -0.33 4.30 12.04
N ASP A 54 0.45 3.93 13.05
CA ASP A 54 0.51 2.55 13.60
C ASP A 54 -0.85 2.08 14.16
N GLN A 55 -1.76 2.99 14.48
CA GLN A 55 -3.08 2.67 15.04
C GLN A 55 -4.16 2.41 13.97
N ALA A 56 -3.95 2.82 12.72
CA ALA A 56 -4.99 2.81 11.69
C ALA A 56 -4.54 2.05 10.44
N LYS A 57 -4.74 0.72 10.47
CA LYS A 57 -4.51 -0.18 9.34
C LYS A 57 -5.83 -0.46 8.60
N ILE A 58 -5.84 -0.21 7.30
CA ILE A 58 -6.98 -0.43 6.40
C ILE A 58 -6.57 -1.49 5.38
N ASN A 59 -7.42 -2.49 5.15
CA ASN A 59 -7.20 -3.45 4.07
C ASN A 59 -7.65 -2.81 2.74
N VAL A 60 -6.73 -2.68 1.79
CA VAL A 60 -6.98 -2.04 0.48
C VAL A 60 -7.68 -3.03 -0.44
N GLY A 61 -7.29 -4.29 -0.37
CA GLY A 61 -7.85 -5.37 -1.17
C GLY A 61 -6.81 -6.40 -1.59
N ASP A 62 -7.23 -7.30 -2.47
CA ASP A 62 -6.42 -8.38 -3.01
C ASP A 62 -6.00 -8.05 -4.45
N TYR A 63 -4.69 -8.05 -4.69
CA TYR A 63 -4.10 -7.78 -6.00
C TYR A 63 -3.65 -9.09 -6.66
N PRO A 64 -3.97 -9.32 -7.93
CA PRO A 64 -3.43 -10.47 -8.65
C PRO A 64 -1.92 -10.30 -8.81
N VAL A 65 -1.14 -11.31 -8.44
CA VAL A 65 0.32 -11.33 -8.57
C VAL A 65 0.77 -12.63 -9.20
N THR A 66 1.93 -12.59 -9.85
CA THR A 66 2.54 -13.76 -10.49
C THR A 66 3.75 -14.19 -9.69
N LEU A 67 3.76 -15.42 -9.17
CA LEU A 67 4.91 -15.90 -8.41
C LEU A 67 5.81 -16.77 -9.27
N ASP A 68 7.10 -16.46 -9.26
CA ASP A 68 8.14 -17.33 -9.77
C ASP A 68 8.67 -18.22 -8.64
N VAL A 69 8.26 -19.49 -8.68
CA VAL A 69 8.70 -20.53 -7.73
C VAL A 69 10.14 -20.98 -7.94
N SER A 70 10.78 -20.59 -9.04
CA SER A 70 12.21 -20.85 -9.29
C SER A 70 13.12 -19.76 -8.73
N SER A 71 12.55 -18.63 -8.31
CA SER A 71 13.28 -17.51 -7.71
C SER A 71 13.60 -17.78 -6.24
N SER A 72 14.77 -17.30 -5.80
CA SER A 72 15.17 -17.31 -4.38
C SER A 72 14.46 -16.23 -3.53
N GLN A 73 13.70 -15.33 -4.16
CA GLN A 73 12.96 -14.27 -3.47
C GLN A 73 11.68 -14.80 -2.81
N SER A 74 11.35 -14.26 -1.64
CA SER A 74 10.13 -14.65 -0.93
C SER A 74 8.87 -14.24 -1.72
N TRP A 75 7.77 -14.98 -1.56
CA TRP A 75 6.51 -14.64 -2.24
C TRP A 75 6.01 -13.23 -1.91
N ALA A 76 6.28 -12.75 -0.70
CA ALA A 76 5.96 -11.39 -0.28
C ALA A 76 6.80 -10.36 -1.03
N GLU A 77 8.10 -10.58 -1.21
CA GLU A 77 8.98 -9.69 -1.97
C GLU A 77 8.58 -9.60 -3.45
N GLN A 78 8.27 -10.74 -4.06
CA GLN A 78 7.85 -10.78 -5.46
C GLN A 78 6.50 -10.07 -5.67
N ALA A 79 5.56 -10.25 -4.73
CA ALA A 79 4.29 -9.56 -4.75
C ALA A 79 4.48 -8.05 -4.56
N GLU A 80 5.32 -7.64 -3.61
CA GLU A 80 5.61 -6.23 -3.34
C GLU A 80 6.22 -5.53 -4.55
N ALA A 81 7.21 -6.14 -5.20
CA ALA A 81 7.84 -5.59 -6.40
C ALA A 81 6.86 -5.41 -7.56
N GLN A 82 5.94 -6.37 -7.75
CA GLN A 82 4.89 -6.28 -8.76
C GLN A 82 3.87 -5.20 -8.43
N ILE A 83 3.47 -5.08 -7.17
CA ILE A 83 2.50 -4.07 -6.72
C ILE A 83 3.12 -2.67 -6.86
N MET A 84 4.38 -2.47 -6.46
CA MET A 84 5.08 -1.19 -6.64
C MET A 84 5.24 -0.79 -8.11
N ALA A 85 5.22 -1.76 -9.04
CA ALA A 85 5.29 -1.52 -10.47
C ALA A 85 3.95 -1.12 -11.10
N LEU A 86 2.83 -1.22 -10.38
CA LEU A 86 1.52 -0.75 -10.86
C LEU A 86 1.49 0.78 -10.89
N ASP A 87 0.78 1.34 -11.87
CA ASP A 87 0.64 2.80 -12.06
C ASP A 87 0.11 3.51 -10.80
N GLU A 88 -0.82 2.86 -10.08
CA GLU A 88 -1.40 3.36 -8.82
C GLU A 88 -0.37 3.56 -7.70
N PHE A 89 0.73 2.79 -7.72
CA PHE A 89 1.81 2.88 -6.72
C PHE A 89 3.10 3.47 -7.30
N SER A 90 3.01 4.09 -8.48
CA SER A 90 4.16 4.75 -9.11
C SER A 90 4.73 5.85 -8.22
N GLY A 91 6.05 5.83 -8.01
CA GLY A 91 6.74 6.74 -7.09
C GLY A 91 6.77 6.25 -5.64
N SER A 92 6.26 5.05 -5.36
CA SER A 92 6.49 4.39 -4.08
C SER A 92 7.96 4.01 -3.88
N THR A 93 8.35 3.89 -2.61
CA THR A 93 9.72 3.51 -2.22
C THR A 93 9.65 2.42 -1.16
N ALA A 94 10.43 1.36 -1.34
CA ALA A 94 10.56 0.30 -0.33
C ALA A 94 11.10 0.85 0.99
N LEU A 95 10.60 0.34 2.12
CA LEU A 95 11.03 0.68 3.48
C LEU A 95 12.04 -0.30 4.04
#